data_AF-E1ZQL6-F1
#
_entry.id   AF-E1ZQL6-F1
#
_cell.length_a   1.000
_cell.length_b   1.000
_cell.length_c   1.000
_cell.angle_alpha   90.00
_cell.angle_beta   90.00
_cell.angle_gamma   90.00
#
_symmetry.space_group_name_H-M   'P 1'
#
loop_
_entity.id
_entity.type
_entity.pdbx_description
1 polymer ?
#
loop_
_entity_poly.entity_id
_entity_poly.type
_entity_poly.pdbx_seq_one_letter_code
_entity_poly.pdbx_strand_id
1 'polypeptide(L)'
;MAAEASKPVVECLDVDNYATWRILMKYVLISKGLWAAVESDTVEHEADQKALATIGLYVKEHHLSTLERCGTAKRAFCMASASCCCSRL
;
A
#
# COMPACT_ATOMS: atom_id res chain seq x y z
N MET A 1 8.12 -16.44 29.18
CA MET A 1 8.05 -16.85 27.76
C MET A 1 7.46 -15.67 27.01
N ALA A 2 8.22 -15.06 26.10
CA ALA A 2 7.79 -13.88 25.38
C ALA A 2 6.55 -14.22 24.55
N ALA A 3 5.43 -13.56 24.84
CA ALA A 3 4.30 -13.51 23.94
C ALA A 3 4.80 -12.76 22.70
N GLU A 4 5.33 -13.53 21.74
CA GLU A 4 5.66 -13.03 20.42
C GLU A 4 4.31 -12.63 19.82
N ALA A 5 3.98 -11.35 19.94
CA ALA A 5 2.81 -10.75 19.35
C ALA A 5 2.83 -11.15 17.88
N SER A 6 1.93 -12.07 17.50
CA SER A 6 1.73 -12.53 16.14
C SER A 6 1.31 -11.32 15.32
N LYS A 7 2.30 -10.55 14.87
CA LYS A 7 2.09 -9.51 13.88
C LYS A 7 1.43 -10.23 12.71
N PRO A 8 0.28 -9.75 12.21
CA PRO A 8 -0.32 -10.39 11.05
C PRO A 8 0.75 -10.45 9.97
N VAL A 9 1.12 -11.66 9.55
CA VAL A 9 1.99 -11.86 8.41
C VAL A 9 1.20 -11.31 7.24
N VAL A 10 1.51 -10.07 6.87
CA VAL A 10 0.98 -9.48 5.65
C VAL A 10 1.75 -10.17 4.54
N GLU A 11 1.13 -11.22 3.99
CA GLU A 11 1.64 -11.89 2.81
C GLU A 11 1.82 -10.86 1.69
N CYS A 12 2.91 -10.96 0.94
CA CYS A 12 3.16 -10.03 -0.15
C CYS A 12 2.04 -10.12 -1.18
N LEU A 13 1.67 -8.98 -1.77
CA LEU A 13 0.63 -8.93 -2.80
C LEU A 13 0.98 -9.89 -3.94
N ASP A 14 0.09 -10.84 -4.15
CA ASP A 14 0.10 -11.79 -5.26
C ASP A 14 -1.23 -11.66 -6.02
N VAL A 15 -1.30 -12.25 -7.20
CA VAL A 15 -2.42 -12.08 -8.13
C VAL A 15 -3.74 -12.58 -7.55
N ASP A 16 -3.67 -13.56 -6.64
CA ASP A 16 -4.84 -14.21 -6.02
C ASP A 16 -5.19 -13.67 -4.62
N ASN A 17 -4.25 -13.00 -3.92
CA ASN A 17 -4.44 -12.57 -2.51
C ASN A 17 -4.79 -11.09 -2.36
N TYR A 18 -5.27 -10.46 -3.43
CA TYR A 18 -5.46 -9.02 -3.51
C TYR A 18 -6.49 -8.48 -2.48
N ALA A 19 -7.62 -9.18 -2.30
CA ALA A 19 -8.69 -8.74 -1.39
C ALA A 19 -8.26 -8.75 0.08
N THR A 20 -7.46 -9.73 0.50
CA THR A 20 -6.90 -9.80 1.85
C THR A 20 -5.78 -8.78 2.01
N TRP A 21 -4.89 -8.69 1.02
CA TRP A 21 -3.76 -7.77 1.06
C TRP A 21 -4.18 -6.32 1.21
N ARG A 22 -5.20 -5.86 0.45
CA ARG A 22 -5.64 -4.45 0.54
C ARG A 22 -6.15 -4.09 1.93
N ILE A 23 -6.79 -5.03 2.62
CA ILE A 23 -7.33 -4.86 3.97
C ILE A 23 -6.17 -4.79 4.96
N LEU A 24 -5.23 -5.74 4.88
CA LEU A 24 -4.05 -5.77 5.74
C LEU A 24 -3.17 -4.53 5.53
N MET A 25 -2.90 -4.15 4.28
CA MET A 25 -2.14 -2.96 3.94
C MET A 25 -2.81 -1.68 4.44
N LYS A 26 -4.14 -1.58 4.34
CA LYS A 26 -4.89 -0.48 4.95
C LYS A 26 -4.63 -0.43 6.46
N TYR A 27 -4.68 -1.55 7.17
CA TYR A 27 -4.36 -1.59 8.61
C TYR A 27 -2.91 -1.24 8.92
N VAL A 28 -1.95 -1.66 8.10
CA VAL A 28 -0.52 -1.31 8.27
C VAL A 28 -0.33 0.20 8.12
N LEU A 29 -0.94 0.81 7.10
CA LEU A 29 -0.87 2.25 6.88
C LEU A 29 -1.57 3.03 8.00
N ILE A 30 -2.74 2.57 8.47
CA ILE A 30 -3.45 3.18 9.61
C ILE A 30 -2.60 3.07 10.88
N SER A 31 -2.02 1.89 11.15
CA SER A 31 -1.18 1.66 12.33
C SER A 31 0.06 2.55 12.33
N LYS A 32 0.55 2.97 11.15
CA LYS A 32 1.66 3.91 11.00
C LYS A 32 1.22 5.38 10.92
N GLY A 33 -0.09 5.66 10.92
CA GLY A 33 -0.63 7.01 10.72
C GLY A 33 -0.46 7.55 9.29
N LEU A 34 -0.17 6.69 8.33
CA LEU A 34 0.14 7.04 6.94
C LEU A 34 -1.08 6.91 6.00
N TRP A 35 -2.21 6.39 6.49
CA TRP A 35 -3.43 6.22 5.67
C TRP A 35 -3.93 7.54 5.06
N ALA A 36 -3.73 8.66 5.76
CA ALA A 36 -4.07 9.98 5.24
C ALA A 36 -3.41 10.27 3.89
N ALA A 37 -2.21 9.72 3.62
CA ALA A 37 -1.51 9.90 2.34
C ALA A 37 -2.13 9.13 1.16
N VAL A 38 -2.94 8.11 1.44
CA VAL A 38 -3.69 7.37 0.42
C VAL A 38 -5.07 7.99 0.21
N GLU A 39 -5.70 8.49 1.27
CA GLU A 39 -7.05 9.04 1.24
C GLU A 39 -7.08 10.51 0.78
N SER A 40 -6.14 11.32 1.27
CA SER A 40 -6.05 12.76 0.98
C SER A 40 -5.08 13.04 -0.16
N ASP A 41 -5.39 14.07 -0.94
CA ASP A 41 -4.52 14.56 -2.03
C ASP A 41 -3.47 15.57 -1.52
N THR A 42 -3.75 16.22 -0.39
CA THR A 42 -2.92 17.25 0.24
C THR A 42 -2.20 16.67 1.44
N VAL A 43 -1.19 15.84 1.20
CA VAL A 43 -0.35 15.27 2.26
C VAL A 43 1.10 15.72 2.13
N GLU A 44 1.78 15.74 3.27
CA GLU A 44 3.21 15.99 3.33
C GLU A 44 3.95 15.00 2.44
N HIS A 45 4.87 15.51 1.62
CA HIS A 45 5.63 14.67 0.69
C HIS A 45 6.36 13.52 1.40
N GLU A 46 6.85 13.76 2.61
CA GLU A 46 7.44 12.70 3.44
C GLU A 46 6.46 11.60 3.82
N ALA A 47 5.21 11.93 4.14
CA ALA A 47 4.19 10.94 4.50
C ALA A 47 3.77 10.12 3.28
N ASP A 48 3.64 10.76 2.11
CA ASP A 48 3.40 10.08 0.84
C ASP A 48 4.55 9.12 0.50
N GLN A 49 5.80 9.56 0.54
CA GLN A 49 6.95 8.70 0.25
C GLN A 49 7.06 7.53 1.24
N LYS A 50 6.80 7.76 2.53
CA LYS A 50 6.78 6.68 3.55
C LYS A 50 5.64 5.68 3.30
N ALA A 51 4.46 6.14 2.90
CA ALA A 51 3.34 5.28 2.55
C ALA A 51 3.65 4.46 1.28
N LEU A 52 4.22 5.10 0.26
CA LEU A 52 4.63 4.47 -0.99
C LEU A 52 5.69 3.39 -0.75
N ALA A 53 6.73 3.72 0.03
CA ALA A 53 7.77 2.76 0.40
C ALA A 53 7.19 1.58 1.19
N THR A 54 6.27 1.85 2.12
CA THR A 54 5.56 0.78 2.84
C THR A 54 4.80 -0.11 1.86
N ILE A 55 4.04 0.46 0.92
CA ILE A 55 3.34 -0.31 -0.10
C ILE A 55 4.31 -1.16 -0.93
N GLY A 56 5.42 -0.57 -1.38
CA GLY A 56 6.49 -1.24 -2.12
C GLY A 56 7.07 -2.46 -1.39
N LEU A 57 7.28 -2.37 -0.08
CA LEU A 57 7.86 -3.45 0.72
C LEU A 57 6.95 -4.68 0.87
N TYR A 58 5.65 -4.53 0.70
CA TYR A 58 4.68 -5.62 0.82
C TYR A 58 4.05 -6.03 -0.53
N VAL A 59 4.60 -5.59 -1.66
CA VAL A 59 4.22 -6.12 -2.99
C VAL A 59 5.32 -7.01 -3.54
N LYS A 60 4.96 -7.94 -4.43
CA LYS A 60 5.96 -8.70 -5.19
C LYS A 60 6.59 -7.86 -6.29
N GLU A 61 7.79 -8.28 -6.72
CA GLU A 61 8.61 -7.61 -7.75
C GLU A 61 7.85 -7.30 -9.04
N HIS A 62 6.92 -8.18 -9.44
CA HIS A 62 6.08 -7.98 -10.63
C HIS A 62 5.25 -6.68 -10.60
N HIS A 63 4.92 -6.16 -9.42
CA HIS A 63 4.19 -4.90 -9.25
C HIS A 63 5.11 -3.70 -8.96
N LEU A 64 6.38 -3.91 -8.56
CA LEU A 64 7.32 -2.83 -8.23
C LEU A 64 7.55 -1.88 -9.41
N SER A 65 7.74 -2.41 -10.61
CA SER A 65 7.92 -1.61 -11.84
C SER A 65 6.74 -0.68 -12.11
N THR A 66 5.54 -1.09 -11.71
CA THR A 66 4.33 -0.30 -11.91
C THR A 66 4.13 0.71 -10.78
N LEU A 67 4.53 0.37 -9.55
CA LEU A 67 4.56 1.30 -8.41
C LEU A 67 5.56 2.44 -8.61
N GLU A 68 6.74 2.16 -9.16
CA GLU A 68 7.74 3.19 -9.47
C GLU A 68 7.18 4.24 -10.43
N ARG A 69 6.34 3.81 -11.40
CA ARG A 69 5.65 4.73 -12.33
C ARG A 69 4.53 5.54 -11.69
N CYS A 70 3.97 5.09 -10.56
CA CYS A 70 2.88 5.79 -9.89
C CYS A 70 3.34 7.08 -9.20
N GLY A 71 4.55 7.09 -8.64
CA GLY A 71 5.17 8.24 -7.98
C GLY A 71 4.50 8.69 -6.67
N THR A 72 3.26 8.31 -6.39
CA THR A 72 2.50 8.64 -5.18
C THR A 72 1.87 7.42 -4.54
N ALA A 73 1.76 7.42 -3.21
CA ALA A 73 1.21 6.33 -2.41
C ALA A 73 -0.24 6.05 -2.75
N LYS A 74 -1.04 7.08 -3.01
CA LYS A 74 -2.43 6.96 -3.44
C LYS A 74 -2.55 6.21 -4.75
N ARG A 75 -1.77 6.58 -5.78
CA ARG A 75 -1.80 5.91 -7.09
C ARG A 75 -1.29 4.48 -6.98
N ALA A 76 -0.22 4.27 -6.23
CA ALA A 76 0.32 2.95 -5.93
C ALA A 76 -0.71 2.04 -5.26
N PHE A 77 -1.33 2.52 -4.18
CA PHE A 77 -2.37 1.79 -3.47
C PHE A 77 -3.58 1.53 -4.34
N CYS A 78 -4.00 2.50 -5.16
CA CYS A 78 -5.18 2.39 -6.03
C CYS A 78 -4.96 1.50 -7.27
N MET A 79 -3.73 1.44 -7.76
CA MET A 79 -3.32 0.52 -8.81
C MET A 79 -3.23 -0.91 -8.29
N ALA A 80 -2.56 -1.11 -7.14
CA ALA A 80 -2.61 -2.40 -6.43
C ALA A 80 -4.08 -2.76 -6.11
N SER A 81 -4.84 -1.75 -5.68
CA SER A 81 -6.29 -1.57 -5.63
C SER A 81 -7.17 -2.34 -6.61
N ALA A 82 -6.75 -2.41 -7.87
CA ALA A 82 -7.65 -2.57 -9.03
C ALA A 82 -8.95 -1.72 -8.96
N SER A 83 -9.03 -0.72 -8.06
CA SER A 83 -10.29 -0.09 -7.62
C SER A 83 -10.54 1.23 -8.34
N CYS A 84 -9.57 1.74 -9.10
CA CYS A 84 -9.84 2.75 -10.09
C CYS A 84 -9.30 2.27 -11.43
N CYS A 85 -10.25 1.81 -12.25
CA CYS A 85 -10.36 2.26 -13.63
C CYS A 85 -9.60 3.57 -13.84
N CYS A 86 -8.70 3.58 -14.81
CA CYS A 86 -8.23 4.78 -15.46
C CYS A 86 -9.44 5.63 -15.88
N SER A 87 -9.87 6.56 -15.03
CA SER A 87 -10.81 7.62 -15.39
C SER A 87 -10.07 8.95 -15.35
N ARG A 88 -8.99 9.06 -16.13
CA ARG A 88 -8.58 10.31 -16.79
C ARG A 88 -7.49 10.07 -17.84
N LEU A 89 -7.92 9.70 -19.04
CA LEU A 89 -7.47 10.40 -20.25
C LEU A 89 -8.10 11.80 -20.22
#